data_AF-A0A9E4EIU9-F1
#
_entry.id   AF-A0A9E4EIU9-F1
#
_cell.length_a   1.000
_cell.length_b   1.000
_cell.length_c   1.000
_cell.angle_alpha   90.00
_cell.angle_beta   90.00
_cell.angle_gamma   90.00
#
_symmetry.space_group_name_H-M   'P 1'
#
loop_
_entity.id
_entity.type
_entity.pdbx_description
1 polymer ?
#
loop_
_entity_poly.entity_id
_entity_poly.type
_entity_poly.pdbx_seq_one_letter_code
_entity_poly.pdbx_strand_id
1 'polypeptide(L)'
;VAAYEKGLNIEFVDPRENPGQKEYKKINPTGKVPALETDDGQLIAESEVINEYLEDKFPETPLLPSDAGGRAAVRSITRYHDLYIDPPMRACFPKLFGQDLDDQFIADKIAEVNNNLDQLEASISDGPWLTGEAFTLADAA
;
A
#
# COMPACT_ATOMS: atom_id res chain seq x y z
N VAL A 1 4.06 -6.70 -3.04
CA VAL A 1 3.80 -6.82 -4.49
C VAL A 1 4.94 -6.19 -5.29
N ALA A 2 5.19 -4.89 -5.19
CA ALA A 2 6.22 -4.19 -5.97
C ALA A 2 7.60 -4.89 -6.03
N ALA A 3 8.11 -5.35 -4.90
CA ALA A 3 9.37 -6.10 -4.86
C ALA A 3 9.38 -7.39 -5.69
N TYR A 4 8.28 -8.14 -5.68
CA TYR A 4 8.15 -9.38 -6.45
C TYR A 4 8.05 -9.07 -7.95
N GLU A 5 7.29 -8.05 -8.33
CA GLU A 5 7.21 -7.61 -9.74
C GLU A 5 8.58 -7.16 -10.28
N LYS A 6 9.39 -6.55 -9.42
CA LYS A 6 10.78 -6.18 -9.72
C LYS A 6 11.75 -7.37 -9.68
N GLY A 7 11.28 -8.59 -9.41
CA GLY A 7 12.12 -9.78 -9.33
C GLY A 7 13.11 -9.78 -8.16
N LEU A 8 12.84 -8.99 -7.11
CA LEU A 8 13.71 -8.89 -5.94
C LEU A 8 13.45 -10.05 -4.97
N ASN A 9 14.53 -10.61 -4.43
CA ASN A 9 14.45 -11.55 -3.34
C ASN A 9 14.33 -10.78 -2.02
N ILE A 10 13.17 -10.86 -1.35
CA ILE A 10 12.91 -10.19 -0.07
C ILE A 10 12.63 -11.22 1.01
N GLU A 11 13.30 -11.04 2.15
CA GLU A 11 12.98 -11.75 3.39
C GLU A 11 11.84 -11.04 4.13
N PHE A 12 10.80 -11.80 4.50
CA PHE A 12 9.70 -11.30 5.31
C PHE A 12 9.90 -11.71 6.76
N VAL A 13 10.02 -10.71 7.63
CA VAL A 13 10.19 -10.90 9.07
C VAL A 13 8.97 -10.35 9.79
N ASP A 14 8.36 -11.14 10.67
CA ASP A 14 7.30 -10.65 11.55
C ASP A 14 7.93 -9.86 12.72
N PRO A 15 7.73 -8.53 12.79
CA PRO A 15 8.33 -7.71 13.84
C PRO A 15 7.80 -8.04 15.24
N ARG A 16 6.70 -8.81 15.36
CA ARG A 16 6.20 -9.31 16.65
C ARG A 16 7.09 -10.43 17.19
N GLU A 17 7.71 -11.21 16.31
CA GLU A 17 8.58 -12.33 16.65
C GLU A 17 10.05 -11.91 16.68
N ASN A 18 10.49 -11.14 15.69
CA ASN A 18 11.86 -10.65 15.58
C ASN A 18 11.88 -9.24 14.95
N PRO A 19 12.39 -8.19 15.63
CA PRO A 19 13.06 -8.18 16.93
C PRO A 19 12.11 -8.07 18.14
N GLY A 20 10.80 -8.15 17.91
CA GLY A 20 9.77 -7.88 18.92
C GLY A 20 9.34 -6.41 18.90
N GLN A 21 8.07 -6.14 19.23
CA GLN A 21 7.44 -4.83 19.01
C GLN A 21 8.18 -3.64 19.63
N LYS A 22 8.78 -3.81 20.82
CA LYS A 22 9.51 -2.72 21.50
C LYS A 22 10.78 -2.35 20.75
N GLU A 23 11.50 -3.33 20.24
CA GLU A 23 12.73 -3.13 19.47
C GLU A 23 12.43 -2.67 18.04
N TYR A 24 11.32 -3.15 17.45
CA TYR A 24 10.86 -2.69 16.14
C TYR A 24 10.58 -1.18 16.11
N LYS A 25 10.15 -0.58 17.22
CA LYS A 25 9.99 0.88 17.32
C LYS A 25 11.30 1.67 17.16
N LYS A 26 12.47 1.02 17.29
CA LYS A 26 13.76 1.65 16.96
C LYS A 26 14.00 1.70 15.45
N ILE A 27 13.37 0.79 14.69
CA ILE A 27 13.39 0.75 13.23
C ILE A 27 12.36 1.71 12.66
N ASN A 28 11.08 1.56 13.05
CA ASN A 28 10.02 2.49 12.69
C ASN A 28 9.39 3.08 13.96
N PRO A 29 9.67 4.35 14.32
CA PRO A 29 9.14 4.99 15.53
C PRO A 29 7.61 4.99 15.65
N THR A 30 6.88 4.93 14.53
CA THR A 30 5.41 4.82 14.54
C THR A 30 4.93 3.44 15.00
N GLY A 31 5.80 2.42 14.95
CA GLY A 31 5.49 1.02 15.20
C GLY A 31 4.63 0.37 14.12
N LYS A 32 4.41 1.05 12.99
CA LYS A 32 3.63 0.52 11.87
C LYS A 32 4.51 -0.33 10.94
N VAL A 33 3.87 -1.28 10.28
CA VAL A 33 4.45 -2.04 9.16
C VAL A 33 3.89 -1.53 7.84
N PRO A 34 4.62 -1.65 6.72
CA PRO A 34 5.97 -2.23 6.60
C PRO A 34 7.11 -1.26 6.95
N ALA A 35 8.30 -1.83 7.17
CA ALA A 35 9.60 -1.15 7.06
C ALA A 35 10.55 -2.07 6.28
N LEU A 36 11.42 -1.48 5.47
CA LEU A 36 12.45 -2.16 4.69
C LEU A 36 13.82 -1.89 5.31
N GLU A 37 14.59 -2.94 5.52
CA GLU A 37 16.03 -2.87 5.76
C GLU A 37 16.74 -3.29 4.47
N THR A 38 17.64 -2.46 3.97
CA THR A 38 18.43 -2.74 2.77
C THR A 38 19.72 -3.50 3.12
N ASP A 39 20.38 -4.09 2.13
CA ASP A 39 21.66 -4.81 2.33
C ASP A 39 22.78 -3.93 2.91
N ASP A 40 22.72 -2.61 2.69
CA ASP A 40 23.64 -1.62 3.26
C ASP A 40 23.18 -1.04 4.61
N GLY A 41 22.11 -1.60 5.20
CA GLY A 41 21.61 -1.27 6.54
C GLY A 41 20.76 0.00 6.61
N GLN A 42 20.30 0.53 5.47
CA GLN A 42 19.36 1.65 5.45
C GLN A 42 17.97 1.16 5.87
N LEU A 43 17.32 1.89 6.77
CA LEU A 43 15.96 1.62 7.22
C LEU A 43 14.99 2.62 6.58
N ILE A 44 13.96 2.10 5.91
CA ILE A 44 12.96 2.89 5.19
C ILE A 44 11.58 2.46 5.68
N ALA A 45 10.80 3.40 6.20
CA ALA A 45 9.43 3.15 6.65
C ALA A 45 8.42 3.74 5.67
N GLU A 46 7.16 3.30 5.79
CA GLU A 46 6.01 3.63 4.93
C GLU A 46 6.05 2.92 3.57
N SER A 47 4.95 2.23 3.23
CA SER A 47 4.84 1.43 2.00
C SER A 47 5.07 2.25 0.73
N GLU A 48 4.48 3.44 0.63
CA GLU A 48 4.65 4.30 -0.55
C GLU A 48 6.10 4.78 -0.73
N VAL A 49 6.77 5.11 0.38
CA VAL A 49 8.18 5.54 0.35
C VAL A 49 9.10 4.38 -0.04
N ILE A 50 8.81 3.18 0.46
CA ILE A 50 9.52 1.95 0.06
C ILE A 50 9.31 1.70 -1.44
N ASN A 51 8.08 1.81 -1.96
CA ASN A 51 7.78 1.61 -3.37
C ASN A 51 8.55 2.61 -4.26
N GLU A 52 8.57 3.89 -3.91
CA GLU A 52 9.34 4.92 -4.64
C GLU A 52 10.85 4.65 -4.57
N TYR A 53 11.38 4.23 -3.41
CA TYR A 53 12.78 3.82 -3.31
C TYR A 53 13.11 2.65 -4.25
N LEU A 54 12.23 1.65 -4.34
CA LEU A 54 12.43 0.51 -5.23
C LEU A 54 12.35 0.92 -6.71
N GLU A 55 11.52 1.91 -7.07
CA GLU A 55 11.49 2.49 -8.41
C GLU A 55 12.80 3.19 -8.76
N ASP A 56 13.36 3.98 -7.83
CA ASP A 56 14.62 4.68 -8.03
C ASP A 56 15.84 3.73 -8.07
N LYS A 57 15.82 2.69 -7.22
CA LYS A 57 16.95 1.76 -7.05
C LYS A 57 17.01 0.68 -8.13
N PHE A 58 15.86 0.23 -8.63
CA PHE A 58 15.72 -0.89 -9.57
C PHE A 58 14.84 -0.49 -10.77
N PRO A 59 15.36 0.33 -11.70
CA PRO A 59 14.58 0.90 -12.80
C PRO A 59 14.31 -0.06 -13.97
N GLU A 60 14.87 -1.27 -13.96
CA GLU A 60 14.80 -2.23 -15.08
C GLU A 60 13.37 -2.74 -15.33
N THR A 61 12.60 -2.93 -14.26
CA THR A 61 11.18 -3.28 -14.32
C THR A 61 10.37 -2.13 -13.69
N PRO A 62 9.99 -1.11 -14.48
CA PRO A 62 9.30 0.06 -13.95
C PRO A 62 7.85 -0.28 -13.61
N LEU A 63 7.39 0.19 -12.44
CA LEU A 63 5.99 0.15 -12.00
C LEU A 63 5.34 1.53 -12.05
N LEU A 64 6.09 2.53 -12.51
CA LEU A 64 5.63 3.87 -12.83
C LEU A 64 5.90 4.21 -14.29
N PRO A 65 4.99 4.94 -14.96
CA PRO A 65 5.26 5.53 -16.27
C PRO A 65 6.48 6.46 -16.25
N SER A 66 7.09 6.67 -17.43
CA SER A 66 8.26 7.53 -17.57
C SER A 66 7.91 9.02 -17.64
N ASP A 67 6.70 9.36 -18.05
CA ASP A 67 6.22 10.74 -18.15
C ASP A 67 5.55 11.22 -16.84
N ALA A 68 5.62 12.53 -16.59
CA ALA A 68 5.11 13.12 -15.36
C ALA A 68 3.59 12.95 -15.19
N GLY A 69 2.83 12.90 -16.30
CA GLY A 69 1.38 12.76 -16.28
C GLY A 69 0.97 11.35 -15.85
N GLY A 70 1.56 10.33 -16.45
CA GLY A 70 1.33 8.93 -16.08
C GLY A 70 1.73 8.64 -14.63
N ARG A 71 2.86 9.18 -14.16
CA ARG A 71 3.25 9.06 -12.74
C ARG A 71 2.24 9.72 -11.80
N ALA A 72 1.71 10.87 -12.18
CA ALA A 72 0.69 11.56 -11.40
C ALA A 72 -0.59 10.72 -11.34
N ALA A 73 -1.03 10.11 -12.45
CA ALA A 73 -2.20 9.24 -12.48
C ALA A 73 -2.06 8.03 -11.53
N VAL A 74 -0.91 7.34 -11.60
CA VAL A 74 -0.64 6.21 -10.70
C VAL A 74 -0.68 6.65 -9.24
N ARG A 75 0.06 7.72 -8.89
CA ARG A 75 0.11 8.25 -7.52
C ARG A 75 -1.24 8.76 -7.03
N SER A 76 -2.07 9.30 -7.92
CA SER A 76 -3.43 9.71 -7.54
C SER A 76 -4.26 8.52 -7.08
N ILE A 77 -4.15 7.36 -7.75
CA ILE A 77 -4.86 6.15 -7.36
C ILE A 77 -4.28 5.55 -6.07
N THR A 78 -2.96 5.41 -5.94
CA THR A 78 -2.34 4.89 -4.70
C THR A 78 -2.72 5.75 -3.49
N ARG A 79 -2.68 7.09 -3.66
CA ARG A 79 -3.11 8.01 -2.60
C ARG A 79 -4.61 7.99 -2.35
N TYR A 80 -5.43 7.74 -3.37
CA TYR A 80 -6.88 7.59 -3.18
C TYR A 80 -7.18 6.37 -2.30
N HIS A 81 -6.53 5.23 -2.58
CA HIS A 81 -6.62 4.05 -1.74
C HIS A 81 -6.27 4.36 -0.27
N ASP A 82 -5.08 4.92 -0.04
CA ASP A 82 -4.59 5.21 1.32
C ASP A 82 -5.47 6.18 2.12
N LEU A 83 -6.10 7.13 1.44
CA LEU A 83 -6.85 8.20 2.08
C LEU A 83 -8.34 7.90 2.23
N TYR A 84 -8.93 7.12 1.32
CA TYR A 84 -10.38 6.98 1.24
C TYR A 84 -10.84 5.52 1.30
N ILE A 85 -10.05 4.55 0.84
CA ILE A 85 -10.46 3.14 0.88
C ILE A 85 -9.95 2.48 2.17
N ASP A 86 -8.64 2.61 2.46
CA ASP A 86 -8.02 1.95 3.60
C ASP A 86 -8.62 2.38 4.95
N PRO A 87 -8.85 3.67 5.26
CA PRO A 87 -9.30 4.07 6.59
C PRO A 87 -10.64 3.46 7.04
N PRO A 88 -11.74 3.53 6.24
CA PRO A 88 -13.00 2.90 6.64
C PRO A 88 -12.91 1.37 6.66
N MET A 89 -12.16 0.76 5.74
CA MET A 89 -11.92 -0.68 5.74
C MET A 89 -11.17 -1.13 7.00
N ARG A 90 -10.08 -0.44 7.35
CA ARG A 90 -9.25 -0.73 8.52
C ARG A 90 -9.98 -0.46 9.83
N ALA A 91 -10.97 0.42 9.85
CA ALA A 91 -11.85 0.61 11.02
C ALA A 91 -12.67 -0.65 11.36
N CYS A 92 -12.92 -1.54 10.38
CA CYS A 92 -13.61 -2.82 10.58
C CYS A 92 -12.68 -3.96 10.99
N PHE A 93 -11.35 -3.82 10.85
CA PHE A 93 -10.38 -4.89 11.14
C PHE A 93 -10.47 -5.46 12.57
N PRO A 94 -10.77 -4.69 13.63
CA PRO A 94 -10.94 -5.27 14.97
C PRO A 94 -11.92 -6.45 15.03
N LYS A 95 -12.97 -6.47 14.18
CA LYS A 95 -13.92 -7.59 14.08
C LYS A 95 -13.25 -8.88 13.60
N LEU A 96 -12.29 -8.80 12.68
CA LEU A 96 -11.50 -9.94 12.20
C LEU A 96 -10.61 -10.54 13.29
N PHE A 97 -10.29 -9.76 14.32
CA PHE A 97 -9.49 -10.17 15.47
C PHE A 97 -10.35 -10.47 16.72
N GLY A 98 -11.65 -10.72 16.52
CA GLY A 98 -12.57 -11.17 17.57
C GLY A 98 -13.09 -10.08 18.50
N GLN A 99 -12.83 -8.80 18.20
CA GLN A 99 -13.48 -7.70 18.91
C GLN A 99 -14.91 -7.54 18.41
N ASP A 100 -15.84 -7.25 19.32
CA ASP A 100 -17.20 -6.97 18.89
C ASP A 100 -17.30 -5.52 18.41
N LEU A 101 -17.78 -5.36 17.19
CA LEU A 101 -18.12 -4.08 16.59
C LEU A 101 -19.60 -4.10 16.28
N ASP A 102 -20.26 -2.97 16.53
CA ASP A 102 -21.67 -2.74 16.25
C ASP A 102 -21.97 -2.97 14.76
N ASP A 103 -23.06 -3.69 14.49
CA ASP A 103 -23.42 -4.08 13.12
C ASP A 103 -23.77 -2.86 12.25
N GLN A 104 -24.38 -1.81 12.82
CA GLN A 104 -24.67 -0.59 12.09
C GLN A 104 -23.39 0.17 11.75
N PHE A 105 -22.44 0.24 12.69
CA PHE A 105 -21.11 0.82 12.42
C PHE A 105 -20.40 0.10 11.26
N ILE A 106 -20.42 -1.24 11.24
CA ILE A 106 -19.84 -2.02 10.14
C ILE A 106 -20.56 -1.71 8.82
N ALA A 107 -21.90 -1.70 8.83
CA ALA A 107 -22.70 -1.40 7.65
C ALA A 107 -22.40 -0.01 7.07
N ASP A 108 -22.27 1.00 7.94
CA ASP A 108 -21.93 2.37 7.54
C ASP A 108 -20.54 2.45 6.92
N LYS A 109 -19.55 1.73 7.47
CA LYS A 109 -18.19 1.69 6.92
C LYS A 109 -18.11 0.95 5.59
N ILE A 110 -18.87 -0.13 5.42
CA ILE A 110 -18.98 -0.82 4.13
C ILE A 110 -19.64 0.10 3.09
N ALA A 111 -20.69 0.83 3.47
CA ALA A 111 -21.32 1.80 2.56
C ALA A 111 -20.35 2.92 2.15
N GLU A 112 -19.53 3.41 3.09
CA GLU A 112 -18.46 4.39 2.80
C GLU A 112 -17.42 3.84 1.83
N VAL A 113 -16.94 2.60 2.04
CA VAL A 113 -16.02 1.92 1.11
C VAL A 113 -16.63 1.80 -0.28
N ASN A 114 -17.87 1.31 -0.39
CA ASN A 114 -18.54 1.15 -1.68
C ASN A 114 -18.66 2.48 -2.44
N ASN A 115 -19.05 3.55 -1.75
CA ASN A 115 -19.11 4.89 -2.35
C ASN A 115 -17.74 5.39 -2.82
N ASN A 116 -16.66 5.08 -2.10
CA ASN A 116 -15.31 5.46 -2.50
C ASN A 116 -14.79 4.59 -3.67
N LEU A 117 -15.20 3.32 -3.73
CA LEU A 117 -14.93 2.46 -4.89
C LEU A 117 -15.65 2.97 -6.15
N ASP A 118 -16.91 3.39 -6.04
CA ASP A 118 -17.65 3.99 -7.16
C ASP A 118 -16.97 5.26 -7.70
N GLN A 119 -16.39 6.07 -6.81
CA GLN A 119 -15.61 7.25 -7.19
C GLN A 119 -14.26 6.89 -7.83
N LEU A 120 -13.58 5.86 -7.29
CA LEU A 120 -12.33 5.37 -7.87
C LEU A 120 -12.58 4.84 -9.28
N GLU A 121 -13.64 4.05 -9.48
CA GLU A 121 -14.07 3.53 -10.79
C GLU A 121 -14.27 4.65 -11.83
N ALA A 122 -14.77 5.81 -11.41
CA ALA A 122 -14.93 6.96 -12.31
C ALA A 122 -13.60 7.66 -12.67
N SER A 123 -12.50 7.31 -12.01
CA SER A 123 -11.18 7.95 -12.15
C SER A 123 -10.11 7.06 -12.81
N ILE A 124 -10.40 5.76 -12.97
CA ILE A 124 -9.50 4.81 -13.64
C ILE A 124 -9.60 4.91 -15.16
N SER A 125 -8.59 4.36 -15.85
CA SER A 125 -8.55 4.32 -17.31
C SER A 125 -9.23 3.07 -17.87
N ASP A 126 -9.69 3.14 -19.13
CA ASP A 126 -10.04 1.95 -19.88
C ASP A 126 -8.80 1.05 -20.05
N GLY A 127 -9.00 -0.26 -19.95
CA GLY A 127 -7.94 -1.24 -20.15
C GLY A 127 -7.97 -2.38 -19.12
N PRO A 128 -7.00 -3.30 -19.19
CA PRO A 128 -6.88 -4.39 -18.22
C PRO A 128 -6.37 -3.95 -16.83
N TRP A 129 -5.83 -2.74 -16.70
CA TRP A 129 -5.24 -2.20 -15.47
C TRP A 129 -5.77 -0.79 -15.14
N LEU A 130 -5.63 -0.36 -13.89
CA LEU A 130 -6.25 0.87 -13.37
C LEU A 130 -5.76 2.14 -14.08
N THR A 131 -4.57 2.11 -14.70
CA THR A 131 -4.01 3.22 -15.49
C THR A 131 -3.77 2.87 -16.96
N GLY A 132 -4.44 1.83 -17.49
CA GLY A 132 -4.48 1.49 -18.90
C GLY A 132 -3.92 0.11 -19.21
N GLU A 133 -2.93 0.04 -20.11
CA GLU A 133 -2.44 -1.21 -20.72
C GLU A 133 -1.39 -1.97 -19.89
N ALA A 134 -0.77 -1.32 -18.90
CA ALA A 134 0.32 -1.90 -18.11
C ALA A 134 0.01 -1.92 -16.62
N PHE A 135 0.48 -2.97 -15.95
CA PHE A 135 0.46 -3.06 -14.49
C PHE A 135 1.38 -1.99 -13.88
N THR A 136 0.90 -1.33 -12.83
CA THR A 136 1.63 -0.26 -12.14
C THR A 136 1.49 -0.37 -10.62
N LEU A 137 2.12 0.55 -9.88
CA LEU A 137 1.87 0.67 -8.44
C LEU A 137 0.40 0.96 -8.10
N ALA A 138 -0.40 1.51 -9.01
CA ALA A 138 -1.83 1.71 -8.78
C ALA A 138 -2.55 0.38 -8.54
N ASP A 139 -2.20 -0.64 -9.31
CA ASP A 139 -2.79 -1.98 -9.26
C ASP A 139 -2.27 -2.79 -8.06
N ALA A 140 -1.14 -2.38 -7.49
CA ALA A 140 -0.50 -3.01 -6.35
C ALA A 140 -0.90 -2.42 -4.98
N ALA A 141 -1.64 -1.31 -4.98
CA ALA A 141 -1.98 -0.50 -3.80
C ALA A 141 -3.01 -1.18 -2.89
#